data_AF-A0A7X8FBR7-F1
#
_entry.id   AF-A0A7X8FBR7-F1
#
_cell.length_a   1.000
_cell.length_b   1.000
_cell.length_c   1.000
_cell.angle_alpha   90.00
_cell.angle_beta   90.00
_cell.angle_gamma   90.00
#
_symmetry.space_group_name_H-M   'P 1'
#
loop_
_entity.id
_entity.type
_entity.pdbx_description
1 polymer ?
#
loop_
_entity_poly.entity_id
_entity_poly.type
_entity_poly.pdbx_seq_one_letter_code
_entity_poly.pdbx_strand_id
1 'polypeptide(L)' 'TAEVTMVPQNLVSVTRKDQAEQVLKLVTMLEEHDDVQEVYANFDIPDELMNDLN' A
#
# COMPACT_ATOMS: atom_id res chain seq x y z
N THR A 1 -9.43 7.61 -19.75
CA THR A 1 -9.91 6.24 -19.55
C THR A 1 -10.75 6.21 -18.30
N ALA A 2 -11.80 5.39 -18.24
CA ALA A 2 -12.64 5.25 -17.04
C ALA A 2 -12.49 3.83 -16.52
N GLU A 3 -12.21 3.70 -15.23
CA GLU A 3 -11.90 2.44 -14.55
C GLU A 3 -12.62 2.42 -13.20
N VAL A 4 -13.09 1.24 -12.81
CA VAL A 4 -13.80 1.05 -11.53
C VAL A 4 -12.76 0.69 -10.48
N THR A 5 -12.54 1.56 -9.51
CA THR A 5 -11.58 1.36 -8.41
C THR A 5 -12.28 1.47 -7.06
N MET A 6 -11.69 0.87 -6.02
CA MET A 6 -12.15 1.04 -4.65
C MET A 6 -11.41 2.20 -3.98
N VAL A 7 -12.16 3.26 -3.63
CA VAL A 7 -11.62 4.40 -2.88
C VAL A 7 -11.96 4.22 -1.40
N PRO A 8 -10.96 4.14 -0.50
CA PRO A 8 -11.23 3.99 0.92
C PRO A 8 -11.86 5.26 1.50
N GLN A 9 -12.82 5.09 2.41
CA GLN A 9 -13.48 6.22 3.08
C GLN A 9 -12.60 6.90 4.13
N ASN A 10 -11.63 6.17 4.70
CA ASN A 10 -10.71 6.66 5.71
C ASN A 10 -9.32 6.09 5.45
N LEU A 11 -8.29 6.89 5.75
CA LEU A 11 -6.90 6.48 5.69
C LEU A 11 -6.37 6.09 7.07
N VAL A 12 -5.38 5.19 7.10
CA VAL A 12 -4.68 4.74 8.30
C VAL A 12 -3.21 5.15 8.17
N SER A 13 -2.79 6.10 9.00
CA SER A 13 -1.40 6.57 8.98
C SER A 13 -0.45 5.49 9.50
N VAL A 14 0.59 5.20 8.72
CA VAL A 14 1.68 4.28 9.05
C VAL A 14 2.93 5.11 9.31
N THR A 15 3.26 5.32 10.58
CA THR A 15 4.33 6.24 11.00
C THR A 15 5.61 5.53 11.42
N ARG A 16 5.61 4.19 11.47
CA ARG A 16 6.78 3.40 11.84
C ARG A 16 7.37 2.70 10.62
N LYS A 17 8.70 2.76 10.50
CA LYS A 17 9.46 2.17 9.40
C LYS A 17 9.23 0.66 9.25
N ASP A 18 9.26 -0.07 10.36
CA ASP A 18 9.04 -1.50 10.41
C ASP A 18 7.66 -1.91 9.87
N GLN A 19 6.63 -1.11 10.18
CA GLN A 19 5.27 -1.34 9.67
C GLN A 19 5.17 -0.98 8.19
N ALA A 20 5.77 0.12 7.76
CA ALA A 20 5.79 0.52 6.35
C ALA A 20 6.45 -0.55 5.48
N GLU A 21 7.61 -1.08 5.88
CA GLU A 21 8.29 -2.21 5.22
C GLU A 21 7.38 -3.43 5.13
N GLN A 22 6.72 -3.78 6.23
CA GLN A 22 5.86 -4.96 6.30
C GLN A 22 4.64 -4.86 5.39
N VAL A 23 3.94 -3.71 5.38
CA VAL A 23 2.74 -3.53 4.57
C VAL A 23 3.07 -3.39 3.09
N LEU A 24 4.17 -2.71 2.74
CA LEU A 24 4.63 -2.62 1.35
C LEU A 24 5.02 -4.00 0.81
N LYS A 25 5.78 -4.78 1.59
CA LYS A 25 6.12 -6.16 1.22
C LYS A 25 4.87 -7.02 1.02
N LEU A 26 3.87 -6.88 1.89
CA LEU A 26 2.60 -7.60 1.75
C LEU A 26 1.90 -7.24 0.45
N VAL A 27 1.80 -5.95 0.11
CA VAL A 27 1.19 -5.48 -1.14
C VAL A 27 1.93 -6.06 -2.34
N THR A 28 3.25 -5.96 -2.38
CA THR A 28 4.06 -6.53 -3.47
C THR A 28 3.82 -8.04 -3.64
N MET A 29 3.79 -8.80 -2.53
CA MET A 29 3.54 -10.24 -2.59
C MET A 29 2.14 -10.58 -3.12
N LEU A 30 1.14 -9.73 -2.83
CA LEU A 30 -0.22 -9.91 -3.34
C LEU A 30 -0.30 -9.56 -4.83
N GLU A 31 0.35 -8.49 -5.26
CA GLU A 31 0.39 -8.08 -6.67
C GLU A 31 1.11 -9.09 -7.57
N GLU A 32 2.12 -9.78 -7.04
CA GLU A 32 2.86 -10.82 -7.77
C GLU A 32 2.10 -12.15 -7.89
N HIS A 33 0.95 -12.30 -7.23
CA HIS A 33 0.20 -13.55 -7.24
C HIS A 33 -0.72 -13.63 -8.46
N ASP A 34 -0.56 -14.67 -9.28
CA ASP A 34 -1.27 -14.83 -10.58
C ASP A 34 -2.81 -14.73 -10.50
N ASP A 35 -3.41 -15.13 -9.37
CA ASP A 35 -4.86 -15.06 -9.14
C ASP A 35 -5.37 -13.71 -8.60
N VAL A 36 -4.47 -12.79 -8.25
CA VAL A 36 -4.83 -11.46 -7.73
C VAL A 36 -4.96 -10.49 -8.90
N GLN A 37 -6.14 -9.87 -9.01
CA GLN A 37 -6.44 -8.94 -10.11
C GLN A 37 -6.09 -7.50 -9.74
N GLU A 38 -6.43 -7.07 -8.52
CA GLU A 38 -6.27 -5.69 -8.05
C GLU A 38 -6.02 -5.69 -6.55
N VAL A 39 -5.11 -4.83 -6.08
CA VAL A 39 -4.84 -4.61 -4.65
C VAL A 39 -5.18 -3.18 -4.29
N TYR A 40 -6.05 -3.01 -3.30
CA TYR A 40 -6.41 -1.70 -2.76
C TYR A 40 -6.06 -1.65 -1.28
N ALA A 41 -5.45 -0.54 -0.86
CA ALA A 41 -5.11 -0.31 0.53
C ALA A 41 -5.50 1.09 0.96
N ASN A 42 -5.64 1.27 2.27
CA ASN A 42 -5.99 2.53 2.88
C ASN A 42 -4.89 3.08 3.79
N PHE A 43 -3.67 2.53 3.70
CA PHE A 43 -2.54 3.07 4.46
C PHE A 43 -2.08 4.40 3.86
N ASP A 44 -1.62 5.28 4.74
CA ASP A 44 -1.00 6.56 4.41
C ASP A 44 0.40 6.56 5.00
N ILE A 45 1.41 6.47 4.14
CA ILE A 45 2.83 6.40 4.52
C ILE A 45 3.44 7.77 4.21
N PRO A 46 3.98 8.50 5.21
CA PRO A 46 4.62 9.79 4.97
C PRO A 46 5.79 9.68 3.97
N ASP A 47 5.93 10.67 3.08
CA ASP A 47 7.00 10.70 2.07
C ASP A 47 8.39 10.57 2.69
N GLU A 48 8.63 11.19 3.85
CA GLU A 48 9.89 11.07 4.60
C GLU A 48 10.20 9.61 4.94
N LEU A 49 9.20 8.86 5.39
CA LEU A 49 9.35 7.45 5.72
C LEU A 49 9.53 6.60 4.47
N MET A 50 8.85 6.94 3.37
CA MET A 50 8.99 6.25 2.08
C MET A 50 10.39 6.46 1.49
N ASN A 51 10.96 7.67 1.64
CA ASN A 51 12.32 7.96 1.19
C ASN A 51 13.38 7.18 1.96
N ASP A 52 13.16 6.90 3.24
CA ASP A 52 14.04 6.09 4.08
C ASP A 52 14.05 4.59 3.71
N LEU A 53 13.11 4.15 2.86
CA LEU A 53 12.98 2.76 2.39
C LEU A 53 13.67 2.51 1.05
N ASN A 54 14.23 3.54 0.42
CA ASN A 54 14.96 3.48 -0.86
C ASN A 54 16.45 3.20 -0.69
#